data_AF-A0A6B3QPF1-F1
#
_entry.id   AF-A0A6B3QPF1-F1
#
_cell.length_a   1.000
_cell.length_b   1.000
_cell.length_c   1.000
_cell.angle_alpha   90.00
_cell.angle_beta   90.00
_cell.angle_gamma   90.00
#
_symmetry.space_group_name_H-M   'P 1'
#
loop_
_entity.id
_entity.type
_entity.pdbx_description
1 polymer ?
#
loop_
_entity_poly.entity_id
_entity_poly.type
_entity_poly.pdbx_seq_one_letter_code
_entity_poly.pdbx_strand_id
1 'polypeptide(L)' 'MTVDPTDPETFDDEAQAPDPEDRDVETPDADAAEQRTDLGQERDEPLTGVEPDRANEADLAEQARVVSHDEDDYR' A
#
# COMPACT_ATOMS: atom_id res chain seq x y z
N MET A 1 4.92 -31.17 -3.23
CA MET A 1 5.10 -30.49 -4.53
C MET A 1 5.19 -29.01 -4.23
N THR A 2 6.27 -28.35 -4.66
CA THR A 2 6.43 -26.89 -4.51
C THR A 2 5.99 -26.26 -5.82
N VAL A 3 5.07 -25.32 -5.73
CA VAL A 3 4.63 -24.51 -6.87
C VAL A 3 5.70 -23.45 -7.15
N ASP A 4 5.98 -23.16 -8.42
CA ASP A 4 6.91 -22.12 -8.84
C ASP A 4 6.18 -20.78 -8.92
N PRO A 5 6.50 -19.79 -8.06
CA PRO A 5 5.81 -18.49 -8.06
C PRO A 5 6.11 -17.63 -9.29
N THR A 6 7.02 -18.07 -10.16
CA THR A 6 7.43 -17.36 -11.39
C THR A 6 6.81 -17.95 -12.66
N ASP A 7 6.13 -19.10 -12.54
CA ASP A 7 5.43 -19.73 -13.67
C ASP A 7 4.09 -19.02 -13.92
N PRO A 8 3.87 -18.40 -15.09
CA PRO A 8 2.62 -17.69 -15.37
C PRO A 8 1.40 -18.63 -15.42
N GLU A 9 1.59 -19.91 -15.74
CA GLU A 9 0.51 -20.90 -15.80
C GLU A 9 0.09 -21.39 -14.41
N THR A 10 0.87 -21.07 -13.36
CA THR A 10 0.50 -21.32 -11.96
C THR A 10 -0.66 -20.43 -11.51
N PHE A 11 -0.83 -19.27 -12.14
CA PHE A 11 -1.84 -18.25 -11.83
C PHE A 11 -2.82 -18.06 -12.99
N ASP A 12 -3.20 -19.14 -13.68
CA ASP A 12 -4.20 -19.08 -14.74
C ASP A 12 -5.56 -18.64 -14.15
N ASP A 13 -5.74 -17.31 -14.12
CA ASP A 13 -6.77 -16.55 -13.42
C ASP A 13 -8.11 -16.59 -14.19
N GLU A 14 -8.16 -17.06 -15.44
CA GLU A 14 -9.41 -17.06 -16.24
C GLU A 14 -10.50 -17.99 -15.67
N ALA A 15 -10.14 -18.95 -14.81
CA ALA A 15 -11.07 -19.81 -14.07
C ALA A 15 -11.30 -19.39 -12.61
N GLN A 16 -10.52 -18.43 -12.09
CA GLN A 16 -10.49 -18.03 -10.68
C GLN A 16 -10.69 -16.52 -10.48
N ALA A 17 -10.81 -15.73 -11.56
CA ALA A 17 -11.17 -14.33 -11.49
C ALA A 17 -12.57 -14.24 -10.88
N PRO A 18 -12.72 -13.70 -9.66
CA PRO A 18 -14.05 -13.47 -9.11
C PRO A 18 -14.79 -12.57 -10.10
N ASP A 19 -16.09 -12.85 -10.32
CA ASP A 19 -16.94 -11.95 -11.08
C ASP A 19 -16.78 -10.54 -10.47
N PRO A 20 -16.75 -9.44 -11.24
CA PRO A 20 -16.82 -8.10 -10.67
C PRO A 20 -17.95 -7.96 -9.63
N GLU A 21 -19.04 -8.72 -9.74
CA GLU A 21 -20.12 -8.81 -8.74
C GLU A 21 -19.71 -9.58 -7.46
N ASP A 22 -18.80 -10.57 -7.54
CA ASP A 22 -18.32 -11.34 -6.37
C ASP A 22 -17.34 -10.54 -5.49
N ARG A 23 -16.70 -9.49 -6.03
CA ARG A 23 -15.80 -8.60 -5.25
C ARG A 23 -16.53 -7.79 -4.19
N ASP A 24 -17.85 -7.62 -4.31
CA ASP A 24 -18.70 -6.87 -3.39
C ASP A 24 -19.34 -7.74 -2.29
N VAL A 25 -19.09 -9.05 -2.26
CA VAL A 25 -19.86 -10.00 -1.42
C VAL A 25 -19.28 -10.22 -0.01
N GLU A 26 -17.97 -10.02 0.20
CA GLU A 26 -17.27 -10.47 1.43
C GLU A 26 -16.84 -9.33 2.38
N THR A 27 -17.19 -8.08 2.11
CA THR A 27 -16.74 -6.93 2.90
C THR A 27 -17.95 -6.15 3.42
N PRO A 28 -18.13 -5.98 4.75
CA PRO A 28 -19.16 -5.10 5.32
C PRO A 28 -19.19 -3.71 4.64
N ASP A 29 -20.36 -3.08 4.55
CA ASP A 29 -20.51 -1.78 3.86
C ASP A 29 -19.54 -0.70 4.36
N ALA A 30 -19.25 -0.69 5.67
CA ALA A 30 -18.29 0.22 6.28
C ALA A 30 -16.86 -0.05 5.80
N ASP A 31 -16.44 -1.31 5.84
CA ASP A 31 -15.13 -1.76 5.39
C ASP A 31 -14.96 -1.50 3.88
N ALA A 32 -16.00 -1.70 3.07
CA ALA A 32 -15.96 -1.44 1.64
C ALA A 32 -15.84 0.07 1.35
N ALA A 33 -16.48 0.92 2.16
CA ALA A 33 -16.32 2.36 2.06
C ALA A 33 -14.89 2.81 2.39
N GLU A 34 -14.29 2.25 3.44
CA GLU A 34 -12.88 2.50 3.80
C GLU A 34 -11.94 2.04 2.68
N GLN A 35 -12.14 0.84 2.14
CA GLN A 35 -11.29 0.26 1.09
C GLN A 35 -11.35 1.00 -0.24
N ARG A 36 -12.48 1.67 -0.52
CA ARG A 36 -12.68 2.48 -1.73
C ARG A 36 -12.25 3.94 -1.55
N THR A 37 -11.82 4.33 -0.35
CA THR A 37 -11.32 5.68 -0.08
C THR A 37 -10.00 5.88 -0.81
N ASP A 38 -9.84 7.04 -1.45
CA ASP A 38 -8.58 7.39 -2.11
C ASP A 38 -7.45 7.37 -1.08
N LEU A 39 -6.46 6.50 -1.29
CA LEU A 39 -5.22 6.56 -0.54
C LEU A 39 -4.48 7.83 -0.96
N GLY A 40 -4.35 8.79 -0.04
CA GLY A 40 -3.56 9.98 -0.26
C GLY A 40 -2.18 9.59 -0.75
N GLN A 41 -1.79 10.08 -1.93
CA GLN A 41 -0.41 9.96 -2.42
C GLN A 41 0.47 10.94 -1.66
N GLU A 42 0.52 10.83 -0.33
CA GLU A 42 1.61 11.42 0.44
C GLU A 42 2.84 10.56 0.17
N ARG A 43 3.40 10.76 -1.03
CA ARG A 43 4.72 10.21 -1.35
C ARG A 43 5.72 10.96 -0.51
N ASP A 44 6.63 10.20 0.10
CA ASP A 44 7.78 10.77 0.76
C ASP A 44 8.48 11.76 -0.18
N GLU A 45 8.84 12.92 0.37
CA GLU A 45 9.60 13.90 -0.38
C GLU A 45 10.95 13.30 -0.80
N PRO A 46 11.45 13.63 -2.00
CA PRO A 46 12.75 13.15 -2.43
C PRO A 46 13.83 13.58 -1.44
N LEU A 47 14.79 12.69 -1.17
CA LEU A 47 15.92 12.88 -0.25
C LEU A 47 16.86 13.99 -0.70
N THR A 48 16.43 15.24 -0.58
CA THR A 48 17.17 16.43 -0.99
C THR A 48 17.74 17.13 0.25
N GLY A 49 19.00 17.56 0.18
CA GLY A 49 19.65 18.28 1.29
C GLY A 49 20.09 17.42 2.48
N VAL A 50 19.99 16.09 2.41
CA VAL A 50 20.50 15.16 3.44
C VAL A 50 21.97 14.80 3.17
N GLU A 51 22.74 14.52 4.23
CA GLU A 51 24.11 14.02 4.12
C GLU A 51 24.09 12.48 3.91
N PRO A 52 24.46 11.97 2.73
CA PRO A 52 24.31 10.55 2.40
C PRO A 52 25.21 9.62 3.23
N ASP A 53 26.30 10.13 3.79
CA ASP A 53 27.23 9.33 4.61
C ASP A 53 26.75 9.14 6.07
N ARG A 54 25.64 9.79 6.46
CA ARG A 54 25.12 9.74 7.83
C ARG A 54 24.44 8.41 8.17
N ALA A 55 23.78 7.78 7.20
CA ALA A 55 23.07 6.52 7.35
C ALA A 55 22.85 5.85 5.99
N ASN A 56 22.32 4.63 5.97
CA ASN A 56 21.92 4.01 4.70
C ASN A 56 20.68 4.71 4.11
N GLU A 57 20.40 4.47 2.83
CA GLU A 57 19.31 5.13 2.09
C GLU A 57 17.93 4.93 2.73
N ALA A 58 17.64 3.73 3.25
CA ALA A 58 16.37 3.43 3.89
C ALA A 58 16.20 4.22 5.20
N ASP A 59 17.25 4.29 6.01
CA ASP A 59 17.25 5.06 7.26
C ASP A 59 17.11 6.57 7.01
N LEU A 60 17.73 7.08 5.94
CA LEU A 60 17.60 8.48 5.55
C LEU A 60 16.17 8.79 5.08
N ALA A 61 15.56 7.92 4.27
CA ALA A 61 14.18 8.07 3.81
C ALA A 61 13.20 8.13 4.97
N GLU A 62 13.34 7.23 5.95
CA GLU A 62 12.48 7.21 7.13
C GLU A 62 12.69 8.46 8.01
N GLN A 63 13.92 8.91 8.20
CA GLN A 63 14.21 10.14 8.98
C GLN A 63 13.70 11.41 8.31
N ALA A 64 13.58 11.41 6.98
CA ALA A 64 13.08 12.55 6.22
C ALA A 64 11.54 12.56 6.10
N ARG A 65 10.86 11.45 6.41
CA ARG A 65 9.41 11.35 6.32
C ARG A 65 8.73 12.33 7.29
N VAL A 66 7.88 13.19 6.75
CA VAL A 66 7.04 14.11 7.53
C VAL A 66 5.74 13.40 7.87
N VAL A 67 5.44 13.26 9.16
CA VAL A 67 4.17 12.72 9.63
C VAL A 67 3.19 13.87 9.83
N SER A 68 2.12 13.88 9.05
CA SER A 68 0.99 14.80 9.26
C SER A 68 0.36 14.50 10.63
N HIS A 69 0.21 15.53 11.47
CA HIS A 69 -0.48 15.43 12.74
C HIS A 69 -1.87 16.03 12.54
N ASP A 70 -2.91 15.19 12.58
CA ASP A 70 -4.29 15.69 12.68
C ASP A 70 -4.58 16.02 14.15
N GLU A 71 -4.23 17.25 14.55
CA GLU A 71 -4.43 17.74 15.91
C GLU A 71 -5.93 17.94 16.25
N ASP A 72 -6.82 17.92 15.26
CA ASP A 72 -8.27 18.11 15.45
C ASP A 72 -9.00 16.80 15.82
N ASP A 73 -8.37 15.63 15.65
CA ASP A 73 -8.93 14.30 15.98
C ASP A 73 -8.97 13.99 17.49
N TYR A 74 -8.26 14.78 18.31
CA TYR A 74 -8.27 14.66 19.78
C TYR A 74 -9.10 15.78 20.42
N ARG A 75 -10.44 15.68 20.37
CA ARG A 75 -11.37 16.52 21.16
C ARG A 75 -12.26 15.73 22.10
#